data_AF-A0A1H2GU53-F1
#
_entry.id   AF-A0A1H2GU53-F1
#
_cell.length_a   1.000
_cell.length_b   1.000
_cell.length_c   1.000
_cell.angle_alpha   90.00
_cell.angle_beta   90.00
_cell.angle_gamma   90.00
#
_symmetry.space_group_name_H-M   'P 1'
#
loop_
_entity.id
_entity.type
_entity.pdbx_description
1 polymer ?
#
loop_
_entity_poly.entity_id
_entity_poly.type
_entity_poly.pdbx_seq_one_letter_code
_entity_poly.pdbx_strand_id
1 'polypeptide(L)'
;MKKLIASSLLVAFCAFAPAFSASAACDAGKCTAPEGNKWHLTTVKWIKANENDLDRDDTKVAIIGKVTAKHNDHVYFFTDEDGGKIQLDSDIDLPVGKTIVIRGRVDQAFLHIGPLEINVDSWRNIGKLGEVLK
;
A
#
# COMPACT_ATOMS: atom_id res chain seq x y z
N MET A 1 50.49 -18.22 -41.87
CA MET A 1 49.90 -17.98 -43.20
C MET A 1 48.39 -18.19 -43.10
N LYS A 2 47.60 -17.23 -43.61
CA LYS A 2 46.21 -17.27 -44.18
C LYS A 2 45.37 -18.55 -43.93
N LYS A 3 44.04 -18.57 -43.73
CA LYS A 3 42.89 -17.64 -43.61
C LYS A 3 41.63 -18.54 -43.45
N LEU A 4 40.63 -18.13 -42.66
CA LEU A 4 39.14 -18.34 -42.75
C LEU A 4 38.59 -19.78 -42.88
N ILE A 5 37.40 -20.18 -42.36
CA ILE A 5 36.04 -19.67 -42.60
C ILE A 5 35.13 -19.96 -41.38
N ALA A 6 34.15 -19.06 -41.17
CA ALA A 6 33.11 -19.04 -40.15
C ALA A 6 32.13 -20.24 -40.13
N SER A 7 31.52 -20.49 -38.97
CA SER A 7 30.10 -20.86 -38.91
C SER A 7 29.51 -20.41 -37.57
N SER A 8 28.48 -19.58 -37.67
CA SER A 8 27.69 -19.05 -36.57
C SER A 8 26.87 -20.14 -35.89
N LEU A 9 26.93 -20.23 -34.56
CA LEU A 9 25.78 -20.68 -33.79
C LEU A 9 25.65 -19.82 -32.53
N LEU A 10 24.92 -18.72 -32.69
CA LEU A 10 24.43 -17.88 -31.61
C LEU A 10 23.30 -18.65 -30.92
N VAL A 11 23.58 -19.33 -29.82
CA VAL A 11 22.51 -19.89 -28.97
C VAL A 11 21.98 -18.74 -28.13
N ALA A 12 20.90 -18.13 -28.62
CA ALA A 12 20.09 -17.17 -27.90
C ALA A 12 19.47 -17.86 -26.67
N PHE A 13 19.99 -17.56 -25.49
CA PHE A 13 19.27 -17.84 -24.25
C PHE A 13 18.11 -16.84 -24.17
N CYS A 14 16.90 -17.36 -24.36
CA CYS A 14 15.68 -16.62 -24.21
C CYS A 14 15.65 -15.95 -22.82
N ALA A 15 15.43 -14.65 -22.84
CA ALA A 15 15.23 -13.81 -21.68
C ALA A 15 14.08 -14.34 -20.82
N PHE A 16 14.36 -14.77 -19.60
CA PHE A 16 13.36 -14.87 -18.55
C PHE A 16 13.51 -13.64 -17.66
N ALA A 17 13.03 -12.50 -18.16
CA ALA A 17 12.78 -11.35 -17.31
C ALA A 17 11.53 -11.67 -16.49
N PRO A 18 11.58 -11.72 -15.15
CA PRO A 18 10.35 -11.51 -14.41
C PRO A 18 9.95 -10.06 -14.67
N ALA A 19 8.93 -9.87 -15.49
CA ALA A 19 8.25 -8.61 -15.64
C ALA A 19 7.57 -8.26 -14.30
N PHE A 20 8.34 -7.75 -13.34
CA PHE A 20 7.81 -6.96 -12.24
C PHE A 20 7.47 -5.58 -12.79
N SER A 21 6.35 -5.50 -13.52
CA SER A 21 5.63 -4.24 -13.68
C SER A 21 4.61 -4.13 -12.55
N ALA A 22 5.11 -3.93 -11.33
CA ALA A 22 4.32 -3.37 -10.25
C ALA A 22 4.63 -1.87 -10.18
N SER A 23 4.20 -1.17 -11.23
CA SER A 23 4.07 0.27 -11.23
C SER A 23 2.78 0.55 -11.97
N ALA A 24 1.67 0.43 -11.24
CA ALA A 24 0.54 1.29 -11.54
C ALA A 24 0.99 2.71 -11.17
N ALA A 25 1.83 3.30 -12.03
CA ALA A 25 2.02 4.74 -12.06
C ALA A 25 0.63 5.27 -12.40
N CYS A 26 -0.07 5.78 -11.39
CA CYS A 26 -1.30 6.50 -11.61
C CYS A 26 -0.96 7.68 -12.52
N ASP A 27 -1.52 7.67 -13.73
CA ASP A 27 -1.44 8.80 -14.65
C ASP A 27 -2.02 10.03 -13.93
N ALA A 28 -1.33 11.16 -14.03
CA ALA A 28 -1.53 12.38 -13.23
C ALA A 28 -2.85 13.14 -13.52
N GLY A 29 -3.92 12.43 -13.89
CA GLY A 29 -5.25 13.01 -14.12
C GLY A 29 -6.43 12.07 -13.85
N LYS A 30 -6.23 10.86 -13.29
CA LYS A 30 -7.33 9.90 -13.03
C LYS A 30 -7.13 9.06 -11.76
N CYS A 31 -6.63 9.64 -10.68
CA CYS A 31 -6.93 9.10 -9.35
C CYS A 31 -8.38 9.46 -9.01
N THR A 32 -9.35 8.83 -9.69
CA THR A 32 -10.76 8.96 -9.31
C THR A 32 -10.91 8.49 -7.86
N ALA A 33 -11.45 9.35 -6.99
CA ALA A 33 -11.90 8.95 -5.66
C ALA A 33 -12.77 7.69 -5.81
N PRO A 34 -12.60 6.67 -4.95
CA PRO A 34 -13.32 5.42 -5.11
C PRO A 34 -14.83 5.64 -5.00
N GLU A 35 -15.55 5.45 -6.10
CA GLU A 35 -17.01 5.50 -6.12
C GLU A 35 -17.61 4.31 -5.35
N GLY A 36 -18.35 4.64 -4.28
CA GLY A 36 -19.27 3.72 -3.59
C GLY A 36 -18.68 2.94 -2.41
N ASN A 37 -19.54 2.13 -1.78
CA ASN A 37 -19.31 1.33 -0.56
C ASN A 37 -18.18 0.29 -0.61
N LYS A 38 -17.23 0.37 -1.54
CA LYS A 38 -16.18 -0.61 -1.79
C LYS A 38 -14.85 -0.16 -1.19
N TRP A 39 -14.07 -1.12 -0.70
CA TRP A 39 -12.73 -0.88 -0.18
C TRP A 39 -11.74 -0.58 -1.32
N HIS A 40 -11.06 0.55 -1.23
CA HIS A 40 -9.97 0.90 -2.14
C HIS A 40 -8.63 0.44 -1.57
N LEU A 41 -8.03 -0.62 -2.15
CA LEU A 41 -6.68 -1.05 -1.78
C LEU A 41 -5.66 -0.02 -2.28
N THR A 42 -4.92 0.59 -1.36
CA THR A 42 -4.08 1.74 -1.66
C THR A 42 -2.87 1.85 -0.73
N THR A 43 -2.13 2.94 -0.83
CA THR A 43 -0.94 3.26 -0.02
C THR A 43 -1.14 4.56 0.76
N VAL A 44 -0.36 4.76 1.82
CA VAL A 44 -0.34 5.99 2.61
C VAL A 44 0.09 7.18 1.74
N LYS A 45 0.99 6.96 0.79
CA LYS A 45 1.40 8.00 -0.17
C LYS A 45 0.22 8.48 -1.01
N TRP A 46 -0.61 7.58 -1.50
CA TRP A 46 -1.81 7.95 -2.25
C TRP A 46 -2.81 8.69 -1.36
N ILE A 47 -3.06 8.22 -0.14
CA ILE A 47 -3.97 8.87 0.81
C ILE A 47 -3.57 10.34 1.03
N LYS A 48 -2.29 10.59 1.32
CA LYS A 48 -1.75 11.96 1.51
C LYS A 48 -1.82 12.82 0.24
N ALA A 49 -1.62 12.22 -0.93
CA ALA A 49 -1.69 12.95 -2.19
C ALA A 49 -3.11 13.39 -2.54
N ASN A 50 -4.14 12.77 -1.95
CA ASN A 50 -5.55 13.03 -2.24
C ASN A 50 -6.31 13.56 -1.01
N GLU A 51 -5.64 13.95 0.08
CA GLU A 51 -6.27 14.31 1.37
C GLU A 51 -7.46 15.28 1.23
N ASN A 52 -7.29 16.34 0.44
CA ASN A 52 -8.32 17.37 0.22
C ASN A 52 -9.61 16.84 -0.47
N ASP A 53 -9.51 15.75 -1.23
CA ASP A 53 -10.64 15.12 -1.91
C ASP A 53 -11.28 14.02 -1.05
N LEU A 54 -10.56 13.52 -0.03
CA LEU A 54 -10.99 12.45 0.88
C LEU A 54 -11.78 13.01 2.08
N ASP A 55 -11.46 14.24 2.50
CA ASP A 55 -12.03 14.96 3.65
C ASP A 55 -13.55 15.14 3.62
N ARG A 56 -14.20 14.90 2.48
CA ARG A 56 -15.65 15.06 2.35
C ARG A 56 -16.45 13.78 2.40
N ASP A 57 -15.82 12.61 2.29
CA ASP A 57 -16.55 11.41 1.84
C ASP A 57 -16.23 10.10 2.58
N ASP A 58 -15.70 10.16 3.81
CA ASP A 58 -15.55 8.98 4.69
C ASP A 58 -14.87 7.79 3.95
N THR A 59 -13.83 8.10 3.17
CA THR A 59 -13.36 7.20 2.11
C THR A 59 -12.87 5.88 2.68
N LYS A 60 -13.46 4.77 2.21
CA LYS A 60 -13.13 3.40 2.62
C LYS A 60 -11.85 2.91 1.94
N VAL A 61 -10.79 2.76 2.72
CA VAL A 61 -9.48 2.27 2.25
C VAL A 61 -9.12 0.92 2.84
N ALA A 62 -8.31 0.17 2.10
CA ALA A 62 -7.55 -0.94 2.62
C ALA A 62 -6.06 -0.68 2.39
N ILE A 63 -5.24 -0.86 3.41
CA ILE A 63 -3.78 -0.64 3.32
C ILE A 63 -3.02 -1.82 3.92
N ILE A 64 -1.86 -2.13 3.35
CA ILE A 64 -0.99 -3.23 3.79
C ILE A 64 0.27 -2.63 4.37
N GLY A 65 0.70 -3.16 5.52
CA GLY A 65 1.86 -2.63 6.20
C GLY A 65 1.98 -3.13 7.63
N LYS A 66 2.89 -2.50 8.35
CA LYS A 66 3.29 -2.90 9.69
C LYS A 66 2.81 -1.90 10.74
N VAL A 67 2.15 -2.41 11.77
CA VAL A 67 1.92 -1.65 12.99
C VAL A 67 3.25 -1.56 13.73
N THR A 68 3.81 -0.36 13.82
CA THR A 68 5.16 -0.14 14.36
C THR A 68 5.18 0.10 15.86
N ALA A 69 4.15 0.75 16.40
CA ALA A 69 4.01 0.99 17.83
C ALA A 69 2.54 1.30 18.19
N LYS A 70 2.19 1.11 19.47
CA LYS A 70 0.96 1.61 20.10
C LYS A 70 1.32 2.87 20.89
N HIS A 71 0.59 3.96 20.69
CA HIS A 71 0.83 5.24 21.36
C HIS A 71 -0.02 5.39 22.62
N ASN A 72 -1.32 5.12 22.50
CA ASN A 72 -2.27 5.06 23.60
C ASN A 72 -3.32 3.95 23.31
N ASP A 73 -4.41 3.90 24.07
CA ASP A 73 -5.39 2.81 23.95
C ASP A 73 -6.01 2.68 22.55
N HIS A 74 -6.16 3.79 21.84
CA HIS A 74 -6.83 3.85 20.53
C HIS A 74 -5.87 4.18 19.37
N VAL A 75 -4.75 4.85 19.64
CA VAL A 75 -3.83 5.35 18.61
C VAL A 75 -2.64 4.42 18.39
N TYR A 76 -2.42 4.04 17.13
CA TYR A 76 -1.30 3.22 16.67
C TYR A 76 -0.51 3.91 15.54
N PHE A 77 0.78 3.62 15.45
CA PHE A 77 1.62 4.06 14.34
C PHE A 77 1.78 2.96 13.31
N PHE A 78 1.54 3.30 12.05
CA PHE A 78 1.58 2.36 10.93
C PHE A 78 2.54 2.82 9.83
N THR A 79 3.26 1.86 9.25
CA THR A 79 4.10 2.08 8.07
C THR A 79 3.66 1.11 6.98
N ASP A 80 3.25 1.63 5.82
CA ASP A 80 2.90 0.79 4.67
C ASP A 80 4.14 0.15 4.00
N GLU A 81 3.91 -0.66 2.97
CA GLU A 81 4.99 -1.32 2.22
C GLU A 81 5.90 -0.35 1.47
N ASP A 82 5.40 0.85 1.12
CA ASP A 82 6.14 1.92 0.45
C ASP A 82 6.92 2.82 1.45
N GLY A 83 6.85 2.52 2.75
CA GLY A 83 7.50 3.30 3.81
C GLY A 83 6.74 4.56 4.23
N GLY A 84 5.53 4.76 3.71
CA GLY A 84 4.61 5.81 4.10
C GLY A 84 4.09 5.59 5.53
N LYS A 85 4.10 6.65 6.34
CA LYS A 85 3.70 6.61 7.74
C LYS A 85 2.37 7.32 7.98
N ILE A 86 1.50 6.71 8.78
CA ILE A 86 0.20 7.27 9.18
C ILE A 86 -0.16 6.82 10.60
N GLN A 87 -1.08 7.54 11.24
CA GLN A 87 -1.71 7.10 12.49
C GLN A 87 -2.95 6.26 12.17
N LEU A 88 -3.25 5.30 13.03
CA LEU A 88 -4.48 4.54 13.03
C LEU A 88 -5.21 4.84 14.33
N ASP A 89 -6.48 5.18 14.24
CA ASP A 89 -7.40 5.22 15.37
C ASP A 89 -8.24 3.94 15.37
N SER A 90 -8.21 3.19 16.46
CA SER A 90 -8.72 1.82 16.51
C SER A 90 -9.17 1.41 17.90
N ASP A 91 -10.47 1.17 18.05
CA ASP A 91 -11.06 0.55 19.24
C ASP A 91 -10.76 -0.96 19.35
N ILE A 92 -10.27 -1.57 18.27
CA ILE A 92 -9.84 -2.97 18.25
C ILE A 92 -8.33 -3.07 18.41
N ASP A 93 -7.86 -4.07 19.17
CA ASP A 93 -6.43 -4.28 19.36
C ASP A 93 -5.74 -4.67 18.05
N LEU A 94 -4.67 -3.94 17.73
CA LEU A 94 -3.84 -4.18 16.55
C LEU A 94 -2.51 -4.85 16.93
N PRO A 95 -2.05 -5.85 16.16
CA PRO A 95 -0.83 -6.59 16.50
C PRO A 95 0.43 -5.79 16.16
N VAL A 96 1.02 -5.14 17.16
CA VAL A 96 2.29 -4.42 17.03
C VAL A 96 3.39 -5.37 16.54
N GLY A 97 4.17 -4.90 15.56
CA GLY A 97 5.29 -5.63 14.97
C GLY A 97 4.90 -6.59 13.85
N LYS A 98 3.61 -6.73 13.51
CA LYS A 98 3.14 -7.61 12.43
C LYS A 98 2.76 -6.84 11.18
N THR A 99 2.99 -7.46 10.02
CA THR A 99 2.43 -7.00 8.75
C THR A 99 1.00 -7.48 8.64
N ILE A 100 0.07 -6.56 8.42
CA ILE A 100 -1.37 -6.80 8.38
C ILE A 100 -1.99 -6.01 7.23
N VAL A 101 -3.17 -6.45 6.81
CA VAL A 101 -4.09 -5.62 6.02
C VAL A 101 -5.02 -4.92 6.99
N ILE A 102 -5.06 -3.59 6.94
CA ILE A 102 -6.06 -2.75 7.60
C ILE A 102 -7.17 -2.43 6.61
N ARG A 103 -8.40 -2.38 7.10
CA ARG A 103 -9.54 -1.76 6.43
C ARG A 103 -10.13 -0.70 7.35
N GLY A 104 -10.34 0.49 6.83
CA GLY A 104 -10.84 1.61 7.62
C GLY A 104 -11.22 2.81 6.77
N ARG A 105 -11.75 3.84 7.41
CA ARG A 105 -12.09 5.09 6.74
C ARG A 105 -10.99 6.10 6.99
N VAL A 106 -10.62 6.84 5.95
CA VAL A 106 -9.77 8.02 6.12
C VAL A 106 -10.56 9.03 6.93
N ASP A 107 -9.97 9.47 8.04
CA ASP A 107 -10.53 10.51 8.89
C ASP A 107 -9.50 11.63 9.05
N GLN A 108 -10.00 12.86 9.05
CA GLN A 108 -9.20 14.05 9.26
C GLN A 108 -9.92 14.85 10.34
N ALA A 109 -9.25 15.02 11.49
CA ALA A 109 -9.86 15.58 12.68
C ALA A 109 -10.66 16.87 12.41
N PHE A 110 -11.80 17.00 13.10
CA PHE A 110 -12.80 18.06 12.93
C PHE A 110 -12.19 19.45 12.64
N LEU A 111 -12.65 20.09 11.55
CA LEU A 111 -12.14 21.36 10.99
C LEU A 111 -10.74 21.31 10.35
N HIS A 112 -10.21 20.14 10.00
CA HIS A 112 -8.81 19.94 9.57
C HIS A 112 -7.80 20.31 10.68
N ILE A 113 -8.25 20.28 11.94
CA ILE A 113 -7.43 20.60 13.12
C ILE A 113 -7.02 19.27 13.75
N GLY A 114 -6.12 18.55 13.08
CA GLY A 114 -5.50 17.34 13.59
C GLY A 114 -4.85 16.51 12.49
N PRO A 115 -4.16 15.42 12.86
CA PRO A 115 -3.45 14.59 11.90
C PRO A 115 -4.42 13.82 11.01
N LEU A 116 -4.05 13.63 9.74
CA LEU A 116 -4.68 12.66 8.86
C LEU A 116 -4.46 11.24 9.42
N GLU A 117 -5.54 10.51 9.62
CA GLU A 117 -5.55 9.18 10.22
C GLU A 117 -6.51 8.22 9.51
N ILE A 118 -6.54 6.97 9.98
CA ILE A 118 -7.48 5.96 9.51
C ILE A 118 -8.21 5.40 10.72
N ASN A 119 -9.53 5.58 10.73
CA ASN A 119 -10.44 4.90 11.65
C ASN A 119 -10.58 3.45 11.22
N VAL A 120 -10.04 2.54 12.02
CA VAL A 120 -9.94 1.12 11.68
C VAL A 120 -11.26 0.40 11.94
N ASP A 121 -11.80 -0.21 10.88
CA ASP A 121 -13.00 -1.04 10.97
C ASP A 121 -12.65 -2.53 11.17
N SER A 122 -11.56 -3.00 10.56
CA SER A 122 -11.11 -4.39 10.71
C SER A 122 -9.66 -4.58 10.26
N TRP A 123 -9.04 -5.67 10.69
CA TRP A 123 -7.72 -6.07 10.22
C TRP A 123 -7.61 -7.57 9.96
N ARG A 124 -6.63 -7.97 9.15
CA ARG A 124 -6.26 -9.37 8.92
C ARG A 124 -4.75 -9.55 8.93
N ASN A 125 -4.29 -10.60 9.61
CA ASN A 125 -2.92 -11.05 9.50
C ASN A 125 -2.69 -11.64 8.11
N ILE A 126 -1.63 -11.21 7.42
CA ILE A 126 -1.21 -11.80 6.15
C ILE A 126 0.07 -12.63 6.28
N GLY A 127 0.52 -12.93 7.50
CA GLY A 127 1.71 -13.74 7.74
C GLY A 127 2.98 -13.09 7.19
N LYS A 128 3.97 -13.91 6.81
CA LYS A 128 5.10 -13.45 6.01
C LYS A 128 4.64 -13.38 4.55
N LEU A 129 4.88 -12.26 3.86
CA LEU A 129 4.51 -12.09 2.44
C LEU A 129 4.94 -13.26 1.53
N GLY A 130 6.00 -13.99 1.88
CA GLY A 130 6.46 -15.17 1.14
C GLY A 130 5.62 -16.44 1.28
N GLU A 131 4.61 -16.48 2.16
CA GLU A 131 3.75 -17.66 2.38
C GLU A 131 2.34 -17.50 1.79
N VAL A 132 1.92 -16.27 1.44
CA VAL A 132 0.58 -16.01 0.88
C VAL A 132 0.50 -16.27 -0.64
N LEU A 133 1.65 -16.42 -1.30
CA LEU A 133 1.75 -16.63 -2.76
C LEU A 133 2.17 -18.07 -3.14
N LYS A 134 1.87 -19.07 -2.30
CA LYS A 134 2.07 -20.50 -2.63
C LYS A 134 0.75 -21.19 -2.95
#